data_AF-A0A1I1RJX0-F1
#
_entry.id   AF-A0A1I1RJX0-F1
#
_cell.length_a   1.000
_cell.length_b   1.000
_cell.length_c   1.000
_cell.angle_alpha   90.00
_cell.angle_beta   90.00
_cell.angle_gamma   90.00
#
_symmetry.space_group_name_H-M   'P 1'
#
loop_
_entity.id
_entity.type
_entity.pdbx_description
1 polymer ?
#
loop_
_entity_poly.entity_id
_entity_poly.type
_entity_poly.pdbx_seq_one_letter_code
_entity_poly.pdbx_strand_id
1 'polypeptide(L)' 'MASDKEETAALLARLPEDSSYEDIQYHLYVLEKIRRGEERAATEGSLDSTQARERLDG' A
#
# COMPACT_ATOMS: atom_id res chain seq x y z
N MET A 1 -0.48 7.55 14.86
CA MET A 1 -0.28 7.30 13.42
C MET A 1 0.95 8.06 13.01
N ALA A 2 1.92 7.40 12.37
CA ALA A 2 3.04 8.09 11.76
C ALA A 2 2.52 8.89 10.56
N SER A 3 3.13 10.03 10.28
CA SER A 3 2.81 10.80 9.08
C SER A 3 3.28 10.08 7.81
N ASP A 4 2.68 10.40 6.67
CA ASP A 4 3.04 9.87 5.35
C ASP A 4 4.54 10.06 5.07
N LYS A 5 5.10 11.17 5.56
CA LYS A 5 6.52 11.48 5.44
C LYS A 5 7.39 10.54 6.28
N GLU A 6 7.00 10.24 7.52
CA GLU A 6 7.74 9.33 8.41
C GLU A 6 7.71 7.90 7.88
N GLU A 7 6.57 7.43 7.41
CA GLU A 7 6.45 6.11 6.77
C GLU A 7 7.23 6.02 5.46
N THR A 8 7.20 7.07 4.65
CA THR A 8 8.02 7.15 3.44
C THR A 8 9.50 7.08 3.78
N ALA A 9 9.96 7.83 4.79
CA ALA A 9 11.36 7.80 5.23
C ALA A 9 11.76 6.41 5.77
N ALA A 10 10.90 5.77 6.56
CA ALA A 10 11.12 4.41 7.04
C ALA A 10 11.15 3.39 5.90
N LEU A 11 10.29 3.58 4.88
CA LEU A 11 10.27 2.76 3.67
C LEU A 11 11.57 2.90 2.88
N LEU A 12 12.08 4.12 2.71
CA LEU A 12 13.34 4.35 2.01
C LEU A 12 14.53 3.74 2.78
N ALA A 13 14.54 3.85 4.11
CA ALA A 13 15.63 3.34 4.95
C ALA A 13 15.77 1.81 4.94
N ARG A 14 14.74 1.07 4.51
CA ARG A 14 14.76 -0.41 4.38
C ARG A 14 15.03 -0.89 2.97
N LEU A 15 15.04 0.01 1.98
CA LEU A 15 15.31 -0.38 0.60
C LEU A 15 16.81 -0.66 0.41
N PRO A 16 17.16 -1.63 -0.45
CA PRO A 16 18.54 -1.81 -0.89
C PRO A 16 19.12 -0.53 -1.51
N GLU A 17 20.41 -0.27 -1.31
CA GLU A 17 21.10 0.90 -1.88
C GLU A 17 21.14 0.89 -3.42
N ASP A 18 21.03 -0.28 -4.04
CA ASP A 18 20.96 -0.47 -5.49
C ASP A 18 19.53 -0.39 -6.05
N SER A 19 18.54 -0.06 -5.20
CA SER A 19 17.16 0.12 -5.64
C SER A 19 17.06 1.22 -6.69
N SER A 20 16.39 0.91 -7.79
CA SER A 20 16.11 1.87 -8.84
C SER A 20 14.98 2.82 -8.43
N TYR A 21 14.80 3.90 -9.20
CA TYR A 21 13.63 4.76 -9.04
C TYR A 21 12.31 3.99 -9.23
N GLU A 22 12.29 2.96 -10.07
CA GLU A 22 11.11 2.15 -10.32
C GLU A 22 10.75 1.28 -9.10
N ASP A 23 11.75 0.72 -8.42
CA ASP A 23 11.55 -0.04 -7.17
C ASP A 23 10.98 0.85 -6.07
N ILE A 24 11.57 2.05 -5.90
CA ILE A 24 11.09 3.04 -4.92
C ILE A 24 9.63 3.41 -5.21
N GLN A 25 9.30 3.71 -6.47
CA GLN A 25 7.95 4.05 -6.89
C GLN A 25 6.95 2.92 -6.65
N TYR A 26 7.33 1.67 -6.97
CA TYR A 26 6.49 0.51 -6.73
C TYR A 26 6.17 0.34 -5.24
N HIS A 27 7.18 0.45 -4.38
CA HIS A 27 6.99 0.31 -2.94
C HIS A 27 6.13 1.42 -2.34
N LEU A 28 6.26 2.66 -2.83
CA LEU A 28 5.39 3.77 -2.44
C LEU A 28 3.95 3.55 -2.88
N TYR A 29 3.74 3.07 -4.11
CA TYR A 29 2.41 2.72 -4.60
C TYR A 29 1.73 1.68 -3.71
N VAL A 30 2.43 0.59 -3.37
CA VAL A 30 1.88 -0.46 -2.49
C VAL A 30 1.54 0.09 -1.11
N LEU A 31 2.41 0.91 -0.52
CA LEU A 31 2.18 1.55 0.77
C LEU A 31 0.89 2.41 0.73
N GLU A 32 0.72 3.22 -0.31
CA GLU A 32 -0.46 4.06 -0.47
C GLU A 32 -1.75 3.23 -0.65
N LYS A 33 -1.67 2.11 -1.39
CA LYS A 33 -2.82 1.21 -1.60
C LYS A 33 -3.27 0.54 -0.30
N ILE A 34 -2.34 0.15 0.57
CA ILE A 34 -2.64 -0.40 1.90
C ILE A 34 -3.35 0.65 2.74
N ARG A 35 -2.80 1.86 2.85
CA ARG A 35 -3.39 2.95 3.63
C ARG A 35 -4.79 3.32 3.19
N ARG A 36 -4.99 3.47 1.88
CA ARG A 36 -6.33 3.70 1.31
C ARG A 36 -7.27 2.52 1.58
N GLY A 37 -6.75 1.30 1.68
CA GLY A 37 -7.50 0.12 2.09
C GLY A 37 -7.90 0.15 3.56
N GLU A 38 -6.99 0.54 4.44
CA GLU A 38 -7.23 0.69 5.88
C GLU A 38 -8.21 1.82 6.18
N GLU A 39 -8.08 2.98 5.52
CA GLU A 39 -9.03 4.09 5.62
C GLU A 39 -10.43 3.66 5.17
N ARG A 40 -10.55 2.91 4.06
CA ARG A 40 -11.83 2.35 3.61
C ARG A 40 -12.37 1.31 4.57
N ALA A 41 -11.54 0.41 5.11
CA ALA A 41 -11.99 -0.58 6.09
C ALA A 41 -12.46 0.05 7.40
N ALA A 42 -11.82 1.15 7.82
CA ALA A 42 -12.22 1.94 8.99
C ALA A 42 -13.50 2.76 8.76
N THR A 43 -13.78 3.14 7.50
CA THR A 43 -14.93 4.00 7.16
C THR A 43 -16.17 3.22 6.67
N GLU A 44 -15.99 2.08 6.01
CA GLU A 44 -17.06 1.33 5.33
C GLU A 44 -17.24 -0.12 5.84
N GLY A 45 -16.42 -0.58 6.77
CA GLY A 45 -16.39 -1.99 7.17
C GLY A 45 -15.68 -2.85 6.10
N SER A 46 -14.79 -3.72 6.56
CA SER A 46 -13.97 -4.57 5.70
C SER A 46 -14.81 -5.33 4.67
N LEU A 47 -14.71 -4.96 3.39
CA LEU A 47 -15.17 -5.83 2.31
C LEU A 47 -14.22 -7.04 2.29
N ASP A 48 -14.76 -8.12 2.85
CA ASP A 48 -14.19 -9.44 2.98
C ASP A 48 -13.54 -9.88 1.65
N SER A 49 -12.33 -10.43 1.74
CA SER A 49 -11.45 -10.77 0.62
C SER A 49 -12.04 -11.81 -0.37
N THR A 50 -13.27 -12.26 -0.12
CA THR A 50 -13.98 -13.24 -0.93
C THR A 50 -14.58 -12.66 -2.23
N GLN A 51 -14.82 -11.34 -2.33
CA GLN A 51 -15.46 -10.75 -3.53
C GLN A 51 -14.51 -10.29 -4.63
N ALA A 52 -13.19 -10.19 -4.38
CA ALA A 52 -12.23 -9.76 -5.39
C ALA A 52 -12.03 -10.80 -6.51
N ARG A 53 -12.37 -12.07 -6.25
CA ARG A 53 -12.14 -13.18 -7.17
C ARG A 53 -13.22 -13.32 -8.26
N GLU A 54 -14.43 -12.80 -8.04
CA GLU A 54 -15.51 -12.86 -9.04
C GLU A 54 -15.38 -11.83 -10.18
N ARG A 55 -14.55 -10.79 -10.03
CA ARG A 55 -14.39 -9.75 -11.08
C ARG A 55 -13.29 -10.03 -12.11
N LEU A 56 -12.50 -11.08 -11.94
CA LEU A 56 -11.44 -11.46 -12.89
C LEU A 56 -11.86 -12.58 -13.84
N ASP A 57 -12.97 -13.27 -13.57
CA ASP A 57 -13.48 -14.40 -14.36
C ASP A 57 -14.89 -14.13 -14.96
N GLY A 58 -15.19 -12.87 -15.29
CA GLY A 58 -16.45 -12.46 -15.95
C GLY A 58 -16.24 -11.95 -17.37
#